data_AF-Q7TSQ4-F1
#
_entry.id   AF-Q7TSQ4-F1
#
_cell.length_a   1.000
_cell.length_b   1.000
_cell.length_c   1.000
_cell.angle_alpha   90.00
_cell.angle_beta   90.00
_cell.angle_gamma   90.00
#
_symmetry.space_group_name_H-M   'P 1'
#
loop_
_entity.id
_entity.type
_entity.pdbx_description
1 polymer ?
#
loop_
_entity_poly.entity_id
_entity_poly.type
_entity_poly.pdbx_seq_one_letter_code
_entity_poly.pdbx_strand_id
1 'polypeptide(L)'
;GDLWISWEEGMKVFEELLLDADWSINAGSWMWLSCSSFFQQFFHCYCPVGFGRRTDPNGDYIRRYLPVLRGFPAKYIYDPWNAPEGVQKVAKCLIGLNYPKPMVNHAEASRLNIERMKQIYQQPSRYRGLGLLASVPSNPNGNGGFMGYAPGENV
;
A
#
# COMPACT_ATOMS: atom_id res chain seq x y z
N GLY A 1 -2.08 -4.16 -4.34
CA GLY A 1 -1.23 -2.96 -4.27
C GLY A 1 -0.44 -2.82 -5.54
N ASP A 2 0.83 -3.22 -5.53
CA ASP A 2 1.76 -2.93 -6.62
C ASP A 2 2.48 -4.17 -7.18
N LEU A 3 3.31 -4.82 -6.37
CA LEU A 3 4.26 -5.84 -6.86
C LEU A 3 3.63 -7.21 -7.19
N TRP A 4 2.42 -7.48 -6.72
CA TRP A 4 1.71 -8.76 -6.94
C TRP A 4 2.53 -9.99 -6.49
N ILE A 5 3.27 -9.85 -5.39
CA ILE A 5 4.04 -10.92 -4.75
C ILE A 5 3.16 -11.61 -3.70
N SER A 6 3.39 -12.90 -3.46
CA SER A 6 2.71 -13.66 -2.40
C SER A 6 2.90 -12.99 -1.03
N TRP A 7 1.85 -13.00 -0.22
CA TRP A 7 1.88 -12.47 1.14
C TRP A 7 2.88 -13.22 2.04
N GLU A 8 3.20 -14.47 1.70
CA GLU A 8 4.16 -15.31 2.42
C GLU A 8 5.58 -14.71 2.43
N GLU A 9 5.99 -14.02 1.37
CA GLU A 9 7.31 -13.36 1.32
C GLU A 9 7.38 -12.16 2.26
N GLY A 10 6.26 -11.43 2.40
CA GLY A 10 6.15 -10.36 3.39
C GLY A 10 6.15 -10.89 4.82
N MET A 11 5.44 -12.00 5.05
CA MET A 11 5.40 -12.67 6.35
C MET A 11 6.79 -13.09 6.82
N LYS A 12 7.61 -13.69 5.94
CA LYS A 12 9.00 -14.10 6.27
C LYS A 12 9.86 -12.94 6.74
N VAL A 13 9.77 -11.78 6.09
CA VAL A 13 10.53 -10.58 6.48
C VAL A 13 10.06 -10.06 7.84
N PHE A 14 8.76 -10.08 8.10
CA PHE A 14 8.20 -9.65 9.39
C PHE A 14 8.57 -10.62 10.51
N GLU A 15 8.60 -11.92 10.24
CA GLU A 15 9.06 -12.94 11.19
C GLU A 15 10.52 -12.71 11.62
N GLU A 16 11.36 -12.21 10.72
CA GLU A 16 12.78 -11.95 11.00
C GLU A 16 13.02 -10.62 11.73
N LEU A 17 12.28 -9.56 11.37
CA LEU A 17 12.65 -8.19 11.75
C LEU A 17 11.70 -7.54 12.76
N LEU A 18 10.48 -8.05 12.92
CA LEU A 18 9.46 -7.40 13.74
C LEU A 18 9.55 -7.89 15.21
N LEU A 19 9.62 -6.95 16.15
CA LEU A 19 9.85 -7.24 17.57
C LEU A 19 8.68 -7.99 18.24
N ASP A 20 7.45 -7.78 17.77
CA ASP A 20 6.22 -8.39 18.27
C ASP A 20 5.69 -9.49 17.33
N ALA A 21 6.55 -10.04 16.48
CA ALA A 21 6.20 -11.13 15.56
C ALA A 21 5.71 -12.37 16.33
N ASP A 22 4.38 -12.50 16.43
CA ASP A 22 3.70 -13.76 16.73
C ASP A 22 3.29 -14.41 15.40
N TRP A 23 3.61 -15.69 15.24
CA TRP A 23 3.37 -16.43 13.99
C TRP A 23 1.91 -16.35 13.51
N SER A 24 0.95 -16.50 14.43
CA SER A 24 -0.48 -16.56 14.08
C SER A 24 -1.01 -15.18 13.70
N ILE A 25 -0.63 -14.15 14.48
CA ILE A 25 -1.03 -12.76 14.23
C ILE A 25 -0.37 -12.23 12.95
N ASN A 26 0.90 -12.57 12.71
CA ASN A 26 1.65 -12.20 11.51
C ASN A 26 0.98 -12.81 10.27
N ALA A 27 0.81 -14.13 10.23
CA ALA A 27 0.16 -14.82 9.11
C ALA A 27 -1.29 -14.33 8.88
N GLY A 28 -2.08 -14.19 9.96
CA GLY A 28 -3.45 -13.69 9.90
C GLY A 28 -3.54 -12.29 9.29
N SER A 29 -2.68 -11.38 9.72
CA SER A 29 -2.63 -10.00 9.23
C SER A 29 -2.25 -9.92 7.74
N TRP A 30 -1.28 -10.72 7.30
CA TRP A 30 -0.87 -10.79 5.90
C TRP A 30 -1.96 -11.37 5.00
N MET A 31 -2.63 -12.45 5.43
CA MET A 31 -3.77 -13.01 4.69
C MET A 31 -4.94 -12.03 4.58
N TRP A 32 -5.23 -11.31 5.67
CA TRP A 32 -6.28 -10.30 5.72
C TRP A 32 -5.97 -9.12 4.77
N LEU A 33 -4.80 -8.50 4.91
CA LEU A 33 -4.43 -7.30 4.14
C LEU A 33 -4.27 -7.61 2.64
N SER A 34 -3.76 -8.79 2.28
CA SER A 34 -3.60 -9.22 0.89
C SER A 34 -4.91 -9.63 0.22
N CYS A 35 -6.02 -9.66 0.96
CA CYS A 35 -7.31 -10.18 0.53
C CYS A 35 -7.24 -11.67 0.10
N SER A 36 -6.40 -12.46 0.78
CA SER A 36 -6.32 -13.91 0.55
C SER A 36 -7.29 -14.67 1.45
N SER A 37 -7.57 -14.17 2.66
CA SER A 37 -8.58 -14.70 3.58
C SER A 37 -9.15 -13.60 4.48
N PHE A 38 -10.31 -13.83 5.09
CA PHE A 38 -10.92 -12.97 6.13
C PHE A 38 -11.17 -11.49 5.75
N PHE A 39 -11.21 -11.14 4.47
CA PHE A 39 -11.43 -9.78 3.99
C PHE A 39 -12.86 -9.62 3.42
N GLN A 40 -13.39 -8.39 3.39
CA GLN A 40 -14.74 -8.10 2.89
C GLN A 40 -14.74 -7.27 1.60
N GLN A 41 -13.67 -6.52 1.33
CA GLN A 41 -13.57 -5.58 0.22
C GLN A 41 -12.12 -5.53 -0.29
N PHE A 42 -11.92 -5.56 -1.62
CA PHE A 42 -10.58 -5.57 -2.23
C PHE A 42 -10.26 -4.29 -3.03
N PHE A 43 -11.16 -3.32 -3.06
CA PHE A 43 -11.08 -2.17 -3.97
C PHE A 43 -10.23 -0.99 -3.46
N HIS A 44 -9.73 -1.03 -2.22
CA HIS A 44 -8.86 0.01 -1.67
C HIS A 44 -7.41 -0.48 -1.55
N CYS A 45 -6.55 0.02 -2.44
CA CYS A 45 -5.10 -0.03 -2.28
C CYS A 45 -4.60 1.34 -1.83
N TYR A 46 -3.73 1.39 -0.84
CA TYR A 46 -3.10 2.65 -0.42
C TYR A 46 -2.13 3.13 -1.50
N CYS A 47 -2.22 4.42 -1.83
CA CYS A 47 -1.19 5.07 -2.64
C CYS A 47 0.03 5.37 -1.75
N PRO A 48 1.24 4.84 -2.03
CA PRO A 48 2.40 5.01 -1.18
C PRO A 48 2.81 6.49 -1.03
N VAL A 49 2.64 7.29 -2.09
CA VAL A 49 2.89 8.74 -2.06
C VAL A 49 1.80 9.48 -1.28
N GLY A 50 0.53 9.20 -1.61
CA GLY A 50 -0.60 9.92 -1.03
C GLY A 50 -0.79 9.63 0.46
N PHE A 51 -0.59 8.39 0.89
CA PHE A 51 -0.66 8.01 2.29
C PHE A 51 0.47 8.65 3.11
N GLY A 52 1.71 8.60 2.60
CA GLY A 52 2.86 9.25 3.23
C GLY A 52 2.64 10.74 3.44
N ARG A 53 2.27 11.47 2.37
CA ARG A 53 2.00 12.93 2.43
C ARG A 53 0.91 13.31 3.44
N ARG A 54 -0.12 12.50 3.61
CA ARG A 54 -1.18 12.76 4.58
C ARG A 54 -0.74 12.48 6.02
N THR A 55 0.12 11.49 6.21
CA THR A 55 0.56 11.03 7.54
C THR A 55 1.68 11.91 8.09
N ASP A 56 2.63 12.30 7.26
CA ASP A 56 3.74 13.19 7.61
C ASP A 56 3.94 14.23 6.49
N PRO A 57 3.22 15.37 6.53
CA PRO A 57 3.28 16.37 5.47
C PRO A 57 4.66 17.00 5.24
N ASN A 58 5.51 17.03 6.27
CA ASN A 58 6.86 17.63 6.20
C ASN A 58 7.92 16.62 5.70
N GLY A 59 7.63 15.33 5.82
CA GLY A 59 8.51 14.24 5.45
C GLY A 59 9.64 14.01 6.46
N ASP A 60 9.48 14.43 7.71
CA ASP A 60 10.50 14.30 8.76
C ASP A 60 10.83 12.83 9.04
N TYR A 61 9.84 11.93 8.93
CA TYR A 61 10.04 10.49 9.00
C TYR A 61 10.97 10.00 7.88
N ILE A 62 10.71 10.44 6.64
CA ILE A 62 11.54 10.09 5.49
C ILE A 62 12.97 10.63 5.66
N ARG A 63 13.15 11.87 6.14
CA ARG A 63 14.49 12.44 6.39
C ARG A 63 15.28 11.68 7.46
N ARG A 64 14.57 11.09 8.42
CA ARG A 64 15.15 10.29 9.51
C ARG A 64 15.64 8.93 9.00
N TYR A 65 14.78 8.18 8.31
CA TYR A 65 15.08 6.80 7.91
C TYR A 65 15.76 6.68 6.54
N LEU A 66 15.62 7.69 5.66
CA LEU A 66 16.28 7.79 4.36
C LEU A 66 17.12 9.08 4.31
N PRO A 67 18.28 9.12 5.00
CA PRO A 67 19.09 10.34 5.12
C PRO A 67 19.59 10.89 3.77
N VAL A 68 19.69 10.04 2.74
CA VAL A 68 20.01 10.44 1.35
C VAL A 68 19.00 11.42 0.77
N LEU A 69 17.74 11.40 1.24
CA LEU A 69 16.68 12.31 0.79
C LEU A 69 16.56 13.57 1.66
N ARG A 70 17.40 13.76 2.68
CA ARG A 70 17.28 14.86 3.65
C ARG A 70 17.32 16.26 3.02
N GLY A 71 17.93 16.42 1.85
CA GLY A 71 18.00 17.69 1.13
C GLY A 71 16.75 18.04 0.32
N PHE A 72 15.82 17.10 0.09
CA PHE A 72 14.64 17.38 -0.73
C PHE A 72 13.64 18.29 -0.01
N PRO A 73 13.03 19.29 -0.66
CA PRO A 73 11.95 20.05 -0.05
C PRO A 73 10.71 19.16 0.16
N ALA A 74 9.88 19.47 1.15
CA ALA A 74 8.69 18.68 1.52
C ALA A 74 7.77 18.37 0.33
N LYS A 75 7.67 19.31 -0.64
CA LYS A 75 6.92 19.14 -1.88
C LYS A 75 7.29 17.86 -2.67
N TYR A 76 8.57 17.49 -2.69
CA TYR A 76 9.09 16.40 -3.52
C TYR A 76 9.56 15.18 -2.71
N ILE A 77 9.51 15.21 -1.38
CA ILE A 77 10.13 14.16 -0.56
C ILE A 77 9.47 12.78 -0.72
N TYR A 78 8.18 12.75 -1.05
CA TYR A 78 7.44 11.50 -1.28
C TYR A 78 7.44 11.03 -2.74
N ASP A 79 7.87 11.88 -3.67
CA ASP A 79 7.93 11.60 -5.11
C ASP A 79 9.15 12.28 -5.76
N PRO A 80 10.37 12.00 -5.28
CA PRO A 80 11.56 12.77 -5.64
C PRO A 80 11.93 12.64 -7.13
N TRP A 81 11.44 11.60 -7.82
CA TRP A 81 11.56 11.44 -9.27
C TRP A 81 10.82 12.51 -10.08
N ASN A 82 9.83 13.20 -9.49
CA ASN A 82 9.15 14.34 -10.10
C ASN A 82 9.86 15.68 -9.84
N ALA A 83 10.94 15.69 -9.06
CA ALA A 83 11.69 16.90 -8.78
C ALA A 83 12.50 17.34 -10.01
N PRO A 84 12.47 18.63 -10.40
CA PRO A 84 13.34 19.15 -11.44
C PRO A 84 14.82 18.93 -11.11
N GLU A 85 15.68 18.80 -12.12
CA GLU A 85 17.12 18.57 -11.92
C GLU A 85 17.78 19.62 -11.02
N GLY A 86 17.37 20.89 -11.12
CA GLY A 86 17.88 21.94 -10.24
C GLY A 86 17.61 21.67 -8.76
N VAL A 87 16.43 21.14 -8.42
CA VAL A 87 16.08 20.73 -7.06
C VAL A 87 16.91 19.53 -6.62
N GLN A 88 17.07 18.53 -7.49
CA GLN A 88 17.89 17.35 -7.20
C GLN A 88 19.37 17.71 -6.91
N LYS A 89 19.93 18.65 -7.69
CA LYS A 89 21.29 19.17 -7.49
C LYS A 89 21.44 19.90 -6.15
N VAL A 90 20.49 20.79 -5.81
CA VAL A 90 20.49 21.50 -4.51
C VAL A 90 20.32 20.52 -3.34
N ALA A 91 19.47 19.51 -3.50
CA ALA A 91 19.26 18.44 -2.53
C ALA A 91 20.45 17.47 -2.40
N LYS A 92 21.46 17.57 -3.29
CA LYS A 92 22.63 16.69 -3.38
C LYS A 92 22.25 15.21 -3.55
N CYS A 93 21.14 14.94 -4.22
CA CYS A 93 20.68 13.58 -4.48
C CYS A 93 20.03 13.51 -5.86
N LEU A 94 20.73 12.86 -6.80
CA LEU A 94 20.27 12.59 -8.15
C LEU A 94 19.49 11.28 -8.20
N ILE A 95 18.28 11.32 -8.76
CA ILE A 95 17.41 10.15 -8.87
C ILE A 95 17.88 9.25 -10.01
N GLY A 96 18.05 7.96 -9.70
CA GLY A 96 18.70 6.95 -10.54
C GLY A 96 20.19 6.76 -10.24
N LEU A 97 20.80 7.62 -9.42
CA LEU A 97 22.20 7.48 -8.99
C LEU A 97 22.33 7.34 -7.47
N ASN A 98 21.87 8.35 -6.72
CA ASN A 98 21.96 8.36 -5.26
C ASN A 98 20.74 7.70 -4.60
N TYR A 99 19.57 7.81 -5.25
CA TYR A 99 18.34 7.17 -4.82
C TYR A 99 17.63 6.57 -6.04
N PRO A 100 17.08 5.34 -5.96
CA PRO A 100 16.55 4.66 -7.13
C PRO A 100 15.31 5.35 -7.71
N LYS A 101 15.07 5.13 -9.01
CA LYS A 101 13.76 5.40 -9.62
C LYS A 101 12.73 4.40 -9.08
N PRO A 102 11.43 4.76 -9.07
CA PRO A 102 10.37 3.80 -8.71
C PRO A 102 10.50 2.51 -9.52
N MET A 103 10.45 1.37 -8.84
CA MET A 103 10.52 0.06 -9.50
C MET A 103 9.32 -0.22 -10.40
N VAL A 104 8.17 0.40 -10.09
CA VAL A 104 6.91 0.23 -10.82
C VAL A 104 6.18 1.57 -10.94
N ASN A 105 5.37 1.70 -11.99
CA ASN A 105 4.37 2.75 -12.07
C ASN A 105 3.14 2.35 -11.24
N HIS A 106 2.94 2.99 -10.09
CA HIS A 106 1.84 2.68 -9.17
C HIS A 106 0.45 2.78 -9.83
N ALA A 107 0.21 3.79 -10.68
CA ALA A 107 -1.11 3.98 -11.29
C ALA A 107 -1.46 2.84 -12.25
N GLU A 108 -0.49 2.36 -13.01
CA GLU A 108 -0.66 1.23 -13.92
C GLU A 108 -0.76 -0.10 -13.16
N ALA A 109 0.16 -0.33 -12.21
CA ALA A 109 0.23 -1.57 -11.44
C ALA A 109 -1.02 -1.77 -10.58
N SER A 110 -1.45 -0.75 -9.83
CA SER A 110 -2.66 -0.82 -9.01
C SER A 110 -3.91 -1.08 -9.84
N ARG A 111 -4.08 -0.40 -10.99
CA ARG A 111 -5.20 -0.61 -11.92
C ARG A 111 -5.22 -2.06 -12.44
N LEU A 112 -4.07 -2.56 -12.90
CA LEU A 112 -3.94 -3.93 -13.40
C LEU A 112 -4.26 -4.96 -12.31
N ASN A 113 -3.74 -4.75 -11.11
CA ASN A 113 -3.92 -5.67 -9.98
C ASN A 113 -5.36 -5.70 -9.47
N ILE A 114 -6.04 -4.55 -9.43
CA ILE A 114 -7.48 -4.48 -9.10
C ILE A 114 -8.29 -5.27 -10.13
N GLU A 115 -7.95 -5.15 -11.42
CA GLU A 115 -8.62 -5.90 -12.48
C GLU A 115 -8.38 -7.42 -12.35
N ARG A 116 -7.15 -7.85 -12.04
CA ARG A 116 -6.84 -9.26 -11.73
C ARG A 116 -7.67 -9.78 -10.56
N MET A 117 -7.78 -9.01 -9.48
CA MET A 117 -8.62 -9.39 -8.34
C MET A 117 -10.08 -9.56 -8.77
N LYS A 118 -10.64 -8.62 -9.53
CA LYS A 118 -12.01 -8.75 -10.05
C LYS A 118 -12.21 -10.04 -10.83
N GLN A 119 -11.26 -10.40 -11.70
CA GLN A 119 -11.32 -11.64 -12.47
C GLN A 119 -11.28 -12.89 -11.58
N ILE A 120 -10.42 -12.91 -10.56
CA ILE A 120 -10.33 -14.01 -9.59
C ILE A 120 -11.67 -14.20 -8.86
N TYR A 121 -12.33 -13.11 -8.45
CA TYR A 121 -13.64 -13.17 -7.78
C TYR A 121 -14.80 -13.48 -8.73
N GLN A 122 -14.70 -13.06 -10.00
CA GLN A 122 -15.72 -13.33 -11.01
C GLN A 122 -15.66 -14.76 -11.54
N GLN A 123 -14.53 -15.47 -11.39
CA GLN A 123 -14.44 -16.90 -11.65
C GLN A 123 -15.15 -17.64 -10.52
N PRO A 124 -16.42 -18.05 -10.67
CA PRO A 124 -17.10 -18.80 -9.63
C PRO A 124 -16.38 -20.13 -9.52
N SER A 125 -15.93 -20.44 -8.31
CA SER A 125 -15.11 -21.58 -7.97
C SER A 125 -15.44 -22.83 -8.82
N ARG A 126 -14.47 -23.27 -9.63
CA ARG A 126 -14.34 -24.70 -10.03
C ARG A 126 -14.28 -25.62 -8.79
N TYR A 127 -14.02 -25.06 -7.61
CA TYR A 127 -14.14 -25.69 -6.30
C TYR A 127 -15.55 -25.53 -5.71
N ARG A 128 -16.49 -26.36 -6.19
CA ARG A 128 -17.86 -26.53 -5.63
C ARG A 128 -17.90 -27.19 -4.23
N GLY A 129 -16.89 -26.97 -3.38
CA GLY A 129 -16.78 -27.66 -2.08
C GLY A 129 -16.88 -26.79 -0.83
N LEU A 130 -16.67 -25.47 -0.94
CA LEU A 130 -16.61 -24.54 0.19
C LEU A 130 -17.42 -23.27 -0.12
N GLY A 131 -18.68 -23.44 -0.51
CA GLY A 131 -19.59 -22.32 -0.67
C GLY A 131 -20.11 -21.87 0.69
N LEU A 132 -19.50 -20.86 1.32
CA LEU A 132 -20.22 -20.09 2.35
C LEU A 132 -19.74 -18.67 2.70
N LEU A 133 -18.69 -18.07 2.11
CA LEU A 133 -18.15 -16.82 2.68
C LEU A 133 -17.89 -15.61 1.76
N ALA A 134 -18.16 -15.66 0.45
CA ALA A 134 -17.87 -14.51 -0.41
C ALA A 134 -19.04 -14.14 -1.34
N SER A 135 -20.08 -13.51 -0.80
CA SER A 135 -20.95 -12.65 -1.60
C SER A 135 -20.36 -11.24 -1.63
N VAL A 136 -19.90 -10.81 -2.81
CA VAL A 136 -19.47 -9.42 -3.05
C VAL A 136 -20.72 -8.53 -3.06
N PRO A 137 -20.86 -7.52 -2.16
CA PRO A 137 -21.97 -6.58 -2.26
C PRO A 137 -21.76 -5.66 -3.46
N SER A 138 -22.65 -5.72 -4.44
CA SER A 138 -22.75 -4.73 -5.51
C SER A 138 -23.49 -3.50 -5.00
N ASN A 139 -22.78 -2.38 -4.77
CA ASN A 139 -23.42 -1.09 -4.51
C ASN A 139 -23.79 -0.42 -5.85
N PRO A 140 -25.08 -0.17 -6.17
CA PRO A 140 -25.48 0.37 -7.47
C PRO A 140 -25.23 1.88 -7.62
N ASN A 141 -24.94 2.60 -6.53
CA ASN A 141 -24.84 4.05 -6.55
C ASN A 141 -23.41 4.51 -6.25
N GLY A 142 -22.70 4.86 -7.32
CA GLY A 142 -21.43 5.57 -7.25
C GLY A 142 -21.62 6.95 -6.63
N ASN A 143 -21.26 7.08 -5.35
CA ASN A 143 -20.85 8.35 -4.77
C ASN A 143 -19.86 8.07 -3.63
N GLY A 144 -18.62 8.53 -3.80
CA GLY A 144 -17.56 8.41 -2.82
C GLY A 144 -17.87 9.26 -1.58
N GLY A 145 -18.44 8.63 -0.56
CA GLY A 145 -18.58 9.22 0.77
C GLY A 145 -17.30 9.01 1.57
N PHE A 146 -16.59 10.09 1.85
CA PHE A 146 -15.54 10.17 2.87
C PHE A 146 -16.13 9.75 4.23
N MET A 147 -15.69 8.63 4.79
CA MET A 147 -16.03 8.28 6.17
C MET A 147 -14.92 8.79 7.09
N GLY A 148 -15.21 9.90 7.75
CA GLY A 148 -14.37 10.47 8.80
C GLY A 148 -14.31 9.55 10.02
N TYR A 149 -13.13 9.54 10.65
CA TYR A 149 -12.93 8.98 11.99
C TYR A 149 -13.85 9.70 12.99
N ALA A 150 -14.64 8.95 13.75
CA ALA A 150 -15.26 9.42 14.98
C ALA A 150 -14.46 8.84 16.17
N PRO A 151 -13.99 9.66 17.13
CA PRO A 151 -13.32 9.16 18.32
C PRO A 151 -14.37 8.53 19.25
N GLY A 152 -13.97 7.46 19.95
CA GLY A 152 -14.82 6.79 20.93
C GLY A 152 -15.16 7.71 22.10
N GLU A 153 -16.41 7.66 22.54
CA GLU A 153 -16.85 8.18 23.83
C GLU A 153 -17.30 7.03 24.74
N ASN A 154 -16.85 7.17 25.98
CA ASN A 154 -17.07 6.36 27.17
C ASN A 154 -18.53 5.96 27.42
N VAL A 155 -18.73 4.72 27.89
CA VAL A 155 -19.46 4.39 29.13
C VAL A 155 -18.76 3.22 29.81
#